data_AF-A0A2H0Y9C2-F1
#
_entry.id   AF-A0A2H0Y9C2-F1
#
_cell.length_a   1.000
_cell.length_b   1.000
_cell.length_c   1.000
_cell.angle_alpha   90.00
_cell.angle_beta   90.00
_cell.angle_gamma   90.00
#
_symmetry.space_group_name_H-M   'P 1'
#
loop_
_entity.id
_entity.type
_entity.pdbx_description
1 polymer ?
#
loop_
_entity_poly.entity_id
_entity_poly.type
_entity_poly.pdbx_seq_one_letter_code
_entity_poly.pdbx_strand_id
1 'polypeptide(L)'
;MKKIKEAQKTLREIRPILKKRFNVNKIGVFGSFARGEEKRTSDLDILVEFYAPVGLFSFIELENFLKERLGIKVDLVMKDSLRPQIKKRIIKETIYA
;
A
#
# COMPACT_ATOMS: atom_id res chain seq x y z
N MET A 1 -0.81 -14.65 -7.65
CA MET A 1 0.61 -14.43 -8.09
C MET A 1 0.85 -13.37 -9.20
N LYS A 2 0.16 -13.36 -10.36
CA LYS A 2 0.41 -12.34 -11.43
C LYS A 2 0.09 -10.90 -10.97
N LYS A 3 -1.05 -10.72 -10.29
CA LYS A 3 -1.54 -9.40 -9.82
C LYS A 3 -0.59 -8.68 -8.85
N ILE A 4 0.07 -9.41 -7.96
CA ILE A 4 1.01 -8.81 -6.97
C ILE A 4 2.23 -8.27 -7.68
N LYS A 5 2.80 -9.04 -8.62
CA LYS A 5 3.96 -8.61 -9.39
C LYS A 5 3.63 -7.39 -10.25
N GLU A 6 2.43 -7.35 -10.83
CA GLU A 6 1.92 -6.19 -11.56
C GLU A 6 1.74 -4.98 -10.63
N ALA A 7 1.08 -5.14 -9.50
CA ALA A 7 0.89 -4.06 -8.52
C ALA A 7 2.24 -3.51 -8.02
N GLN A 8 3.18 -4.38 -7.68
CA GLN A 8 4.53 -3.98 -7.29
C GLN A 8 5.27 -3.24 -8.40
N LYS A 9 5.13 -3.70 -9.65
CA LYS A 9 5.72 -3.01 -10.80
C LYS A 9 5.13 -1.60 -10.93
N THR A 10 3.81 -1.46 -10.90
CA THR A 10 3.15 -0.16 -10.96
C THR A 10 3.57 0.75 -9.80
N LEU A 11 3.62 0.23 -8.57
CA LEU A 11 4.08 0.97 -7.39
C LEU A 11 5.51 1.47 -7.55
N ARG A 12 6.41 0.67 -8.14
CA ARG A 12 7.79 1.09 -8.47
C ARG A 12 7.82 2.22 -9.48
N GLU A 13 7.01 2.12 -10.54
CA GLU A 13 6.94 3.12 -11.61
C GLU A 13 6.44 4.47 -11.08
N ILE A 14 5.40 4.47 -10.23
CA ILE A 14 4.83 5.69 -9.65
C ILE A 14 5.53 6.18 -8.38
N ARG A 15 6.53 5.44 -7.86
CA ARG A 15 7.26 5.79 -6.63
C ARG A 15 7.80 7.23 -6.59
N PRO A 16 8.33 7.81 -7.69
CA PRO A 16 8.74 9.21 -7.71
C PRO A 16 7.58 10.18 -7.44
N ILE A 17 6.38 9.87 -7.95
CA ILE A 17 5.17 10.67 -7.74
C ILE A 17 4.70 10.53 -6.29
N LEU A 18 4.69 9.31 -5.76
CA LEU A 18 4.34 9.03 -4.37
C LEU A 18 5.22 9.82 -3.39
N LYS A 19 6.52 9.86 -3.64
CA LYS A 19 7.47 10.62 -2.82
C LYS A 19 7.25 12.13 -2.93
N LYS A 20 7.12 12.67 -4.15
CA LYS A 20 7.06 14.12 -4.39
C LYS A 20 5.70 14.74 -4.03
N ARG A 21 4.59 14.05 -4.33
CA ARG A 21 3.23 14.61 -4.17
C ARG A 21 2.62 14.24 -2.83
N PHE A 22 2.86 13.03 -2.34
CA PHE A 22 2.17 12.47 -1.18
C PHE A 22 3.07 12.28 0.04
N ASN A 23 4.34 12.72 -0.01
CA ASN A 23 5.32 12.56 1.07
C ASN A 23 5.48 11.10 1.54
N VAL A 24 5.29 10.14 0.64
CA VAL A 24 5.41 8.71 0.93
C VAL A 24 6.90 8.36 1.10
N ASN A 25 7.24 7.83 2.27
CA ASN A 25 8.56 7.29 2.59
C ASN A 25 8.71 5.84 2.11
N LYS A 26 7.79 4.97 2.53
CA LYS A 26 7.76 3.56 2.13
C LYS A 26 6.35 3.14 1.77
N ILE A 27 6.25 2.26 0.78
CA ILE A 27 5.00 1.64 0.37
C ILE A 27 5.25 0.17 0.03
N GLY A 28 4.33 -0.70 0.41
CA GLY A 28 4.42 -2.12 0.14
C GLY A 28 3.07 -2.80 0.21
N VAL A 29 2.98 -3.96 -0.41
CA VAL A 29 1.76 -4.79 -0.39
C VAL A 29 1.88 -5.79 0.76
N PHE A 30 0.82 -6.00 1.52
CA PHE A 30 0.77 -7.01 2.58
C PHE A 30 -0.51 -7.86 2.49
N GLY A 31 -0.77 -8.71 3.49
CA GLY A 31 -2.06 -9.38 3.64
C GLY A 31 -2.27 -10.58 2.72
N SER A 32 -3.54 -10.83 2.37
CA SER A 32 -3.97 -12.03 1.62
C SER A 32 -3.28 -12.15 0.25
N PHE A 33 -3.00 -11.00 -0.37
CA PHE A 33 -2.21 -10.91 -1.58
C PHE A 33 -0.75 -11.35 -1.36
N ALA A 34 -0.08 -10.90 -0.28
CA ALA A 34 1.28 -11.35 0.00
C ALA A 34 1.37 -12.87 0.29
N ARG A 35 0.28 -13.49 0.79
CA ARG A 35 0.21 -14.93 1.11
C ARG A 35 -0.30 -15.82 -0.02
N GLY A 36 -0.73 -15.26 -1.15
CA GLY A 36 -1.24 -16.03 -2.29
C GLY A 36 -2.64 -16.64 -2.06
N GLU A 37 -3.36 -16.15 -1.06
CA GLU A 37 -4.71 -16.61 -0.68
C GLU A 37 -5.80 -15.69 -1.28
N GLU A 38 -5.47 -14.90 -2.31
CA GLU A 38 -6.38 -13.88 -2.85
C GLU A 38 -7.61 -14.52 -3.53
N LYS A 39 -8.80 -14.04 -3.19
CA LYS A 39 -10.03 -14.32 -3.95
C LYS A 39 -10.15 -13.28 -5.07
N ARG A 40 -10.93 -13.59 -6.12
CA ARG A 40 -11.13 -12.68 -7.27
C ARG A 40 -11.65 -11.28 -6.88
N THR A 41 -12.33 -11.18 -5.73
CA THR A 41 -12.92 -9.96 -5.18
C THR A 41 -12.09 -9.31 -4.07
N SER A 42 -10.90 -9.83 -3.77
CA SER A 42 -10.08 -9.32 -2.66
C SER A 42 -9.54 -7.93 -2.97
N ASP A 43 -9.61 -7.05 -1.97
CA ASP A 43 -8.98 -5.73 -1.98
C ASP A 43 -7.46 -5.87 -1.77
N LEU A 44 -6.68 -4.96 -2.35
CA LEU A 44 -5.22 -4.97 -2.22
C LEU A 44 -4.79 -4.19 -0.96
N ASP A 45 -4.33 -4.91 0.05
CA ASP A 45 -3.82 -4.32 1.29
C ASP A 45 -2.45 -3.67 1.05
N ILE A 46 -2.35 -2.35 1.23
CA ILE A 46 -1.13 -1.57 1.03
C ILE A 46 -0.71 -0.88 2.32
N LEU A 47 0.50 -1.17 2.77
CA LEU A 47 1.12 -0.51 3.92
C LEU A 47 1.85 0.73 3.42
N VAL A 48 1.55 1.87 4.01
CA VAL A 48 2.22 3.15 3.72
C VAL A 48 2.87 3.74 4.96
N GLU A 49 4.03 4.33 4.76
CA GLU A 49 4.77 5.12 5.74
C GLU A 49 5.08 6.48 5.10
N PHE A 50 4.84 7.56 5.83
CA PHE A 50 5.06 8.94 5.36
C PHE A 50 6.29 9.55 6.03
N TYR A 51 6.90 10.55 5.40
CA TYR A 51 8.00 11.32 6.02
C TYR A 51 7.51 12.26 7.12
N ALA A 52 6.23 12.66 7.07
CA ALA A 52 5.60 13.56 8.01
C ALA A 52 4.12 13.15 8.19
N PRO A 53 3.46 13.59 9.28
CA PRO A 53 2.02 13.41 9.43
C PRO A 53 1.26 13.94 8.21
N VAL A 54 0.32 13.14 7.70
CA VAL A 54 -0.55 13.52 6.58
C VAL A 54 -1.96 13.75 7.08
N GLY A 55 -2.66 14.72 6.48
CA GLY A 55 -4.07 14.94 6.74
C GLY A 55 -4.96 13.88 6.10
N LEU A 56 -6.19 13.75 6.60
CA LEU A 56 -7.18 12.79 6.09
C LEU A 56 -7.44 12.96 4.58
N PHE A 57 -7.55 14.19 4.09
CA PHE A 57 -7.78 14.44 2.67
C PHE A 57 -6.65 13.93 1.78
N SER A 58 -5.38 14.20 2.14
CA SER A 58 -4.23 13.70 1.39
C SER A 58 -4.12 12.18 1.44
N PHE A 59 -4.54 11.57 2.55
CA PHE A 59 -4.60 10.12 2.69
C PHE A 59 -5.64 9.50 1.75
N ILE A 60 -6.86 10.03 1.73
CA ILE A 60 -7.94 9.60 0.83
C ILE A 60 -7.57 9.85 -0.64
N GLU A 61 -6.93 10.98 -0.94
CA GLU A 61 -6.45 11.30 -2.29
C GLU A 61 -5.42 10.27 -2.76
N LEU A 62 -4.49 9.87 -1.89
CA LEU A 62 -3.51 8.82 -2.19
C LEU A 62 -4.19 7.46 -2.43
N GLU A 63 -5.16 7.09 -1.59
CA GLU A 63 -5.91 5.84 -1.76
C GLU A 63 -6.63 5.79 -3.12
N ASN A 64 -7.34 6.86 -3.48
CA ASN A 64 -8.01 6.98 -4.77
C ASN A 64 -7.01 6.96 -5.93
N PHE A 65 -5.90 7.68 -5.81
CA PHE A 65 -4.84 7.65 -6.81
C PHE A 65 -4.28 6.24 -7.04
N LEU A 66 -4.04 5.48 -5.98
CA LEU A 66 -3.56 4.10 -6.07
C LEU A 66 -4.62 3.19 -6.71
N LYS A 67 -5.88 3.33 -6.32
CA LYS A 67 -7.00 2.58 -6.90
C LYS A 67 -7.13 2.80 -8.41
N GLU A 68 -7.04 4.04 -8.87
CA GLU A 68 -7.06 4.37 -10.29
C GLU A 68 -5.86 3.79 -11.05
N ARG A 69 -4.67 3.87 -10.45
CA ARG A 69 -3.44 3.37 -11.09
C ARG A 69 -3.34 1.86 -11.14
N LEU A 70 -3.90 1.18 -10.14
CA LEU A 70 -3.84 -0.29 -10.01
C LEU A 70 -5.08 -0.98 -10.61
N GLY A 71 -6.16 -0.24 -10.86
CA GLY A 71 -7.40 -0.76 -11.44
C GLY A 71 -8.14 -1.74 -10.53
N ILE A 72 -7.80 -1.78 -9.24
CA ILE A 72 -8.39 -2.64 -8.21
C ILE A 72 -8.65 -1.83 -6.96
N LYS A 73 -9.57 -2.30 -6.12
CA LYS A 73 -9.76 -1.71 -4.79
C LYS A 73 -8.49 -1.86 -3.97
N VAL A 74 -8.11 -0.79 -3.28
CA VAL A 74 -6.92 -0.69 -2.43
C VAL A 74 -7.41 -0.41 -1.02
N ASP A 75 -6.92 -1.17 -0.05
CA ASP A 75 -7.06 -0.84 1.37
C ASP A 75 -5.72 -0.26 1.85
N LEU A 76 -5.69 1.05 2.07
CA LEU A 76 -4.48 1.75 2.46
C LEU A 76 -4.37 1.79 3.99
N VAL A 77 -3.24 1.35 4.53
CA VAL A 77 -3.01 1.28 5.98
C VAL A 77 -1.74 2.04 6.34
N MET A 78 -1.85 2.97 7.29
CA MET A 78 -0.70 3.70 7.83
C MET A 78 0.09 2.82 8.80
N LYS A 79 1.39 2.70 8.57
CA LYS A 79 2.29 1.94 9.46
C LYS A 79 2.25 2.44 10.91
N ASP A 80 2.00 3.72 11.13
CA ASP A 80 2.01 4.32 12.46
C ASP A 80 0.66 4.30 13.17
N SER A 81 -0.44 3.99 12.47
CA SER A 81 -1.75 3.75 13.12
C SER A 81 -1.91 2.32 13.65
N LEU A 82 -1.00 1.41 13.30
CA LEU A 82 -1.06 0.01 13.69
C LEU A 82 -0.63 -0.21 15.14
N ARG A 83 -1.41 -1.01 15.88
CA ARG A 83 -1.02 -1.52 17.20
C ARG A 83 0.30 -2.31 17.09
N PRO A 84 1.24 -2.18 18.05
CA PRO A 84 2.58 -2.80 17.95
C PRO A 84 2.58 -4.29 17.64
N GLN A 85 1.63 -5.05 18.20
CA GLN A 85 1.50 -6.50 18.00
C GLN A 85 1.14 -6.83 16.53
N ILE A 86 0.23 -6.06 15.94
CA ILE A 86 -0.20 -6.21 14.55
C ILE A 86 0.87 -5.68 13.59
N LYS A 87 1.47 -4.53 13.91
CA LYS A 87 2.54 -3.88 13.15
C LYS A 87 3.70 -4.83 12.86
N LYS A 88 4.18 -5.56 13.87
CA LYS A 88 5.27 -6.54 13.71
C LYS A 88 4.92 -7.64 12.69
N ARG A 89 3.68 -8.14 12.73
CA ARG A 89 3.21 -9.17 11.80
C ARG A 89 3.10 -8.61 10.39
N ILE A 90 2.41 -7.48 10.21
CA ILE A 90 2.21 -6.85 8.91
C ILE A 90 3.55 -6.52 8.25
N ILE A 91 4.49 -5.91 8.98
CA ILE A 91 5.81 -5.55 8.43
C ILE A 91 6.57 -6.79 7.92
N LYS A 92 6.47 -7.94 8.63
CA LYS A 92 7.10 -9.20 8.18
C LYS A 92 6.45 -9.76 6.91
N GLU A 93 5.15 -9.58 6.76
CA GLU A 93 4.39 -10.03 5.59
C GLU A 93 4.43 -9.02 4.43
N THR A 94 4.92 -7.80 4.66
CA THR A 94 4.92 -6.73 3.65
C THR A 94 6.03 -6.95 2.63
N ILE A 95 5.66 -6.92 1.35
CA ILE A 95 6.61 -6.93 0.24
C ILE A 95 6.70 -5.51 -0.33
N TYR A 96 7.81 -4.84 -0.03
CA TYR A 96 8.05 -3.45 -0.43
C TYR A 96 8.35 -3.31 -1.93
N ALA A 97 7.90 -2.18 -2.49
CA ALA A 97 8.07 -1.82 -3.90
C ALA A 97 9.36 -1.00 -4.16
#